data_AF-A0A416R2I8-F1
#
_entry.id   AF-A0A416R2I8-F1
#
_cell.length_a   1.000
_cell.length_b   1.000
_cell.length_c   1.000
_cell.angle_alpha   90.00
_cell.angle_beta   90.00
_cell.angle_gamma   90.00
#
_symmetry.space_group_name_H-M   'P 1'
#
loop_
_entity.id
_entity.type
_entity.pdbx_description
1 polymer ?
#
loop_
_entity_poly.entity_id
_entity_poly.type
_entity_poly.pdbx_seq_one_letter_code
_entity_poly.pdbx_strand_id
1 'polypeptide(L)'
;MYIINGIPCIADIFAFLFSIITSQKVNLASTLRKYFDSYVLDIQLNQFSETELRKIREQTEKIYLKSPINAAIQMSNTGSDSPPGVRNWYTFSEFYDGLDAQFECQRQNTWWNSKMVMIRTIATVVVLFVVGGIFIALLLSNNILNILLCSAGILIKICERIIENWRYLCISRQIDGSQQTIEVHPTKEGIEKLQNLIDERRSINVLELGWFHNKLANKFSKLYEKLVS
;
A
#
# COMPACT_ATOMS: atom_id res chain seq x y z
N MET A 1 14.12 -42.36 -11.43
CA MET A 1 13.75 -41.00 -11.87
C MET A 1 13.97 -40.07 -10.68
N TYR A 2 15.15 -39.46 -10.59
CA TYR A 2 15.50 -38.56 -9.50
C TYR A 2 14.62 -37.33 -9.60
N ILE A 3 13.69 -37.18 -8.68
CA ILE A 3 12.89 -35.98 -8.60
C ILE A 3 13.88 -34.84 -8.39
N ILE A 4 13.75 -33.84 -9.25
CA ILE A 4 14.32 -32.50 -9.12
C ILE A 4 13.67 -31.86 -7.86
N ASN A 5 13.97 -32.41 -6.69
CA ASN A 5 13.36 -32.12 -5.39
C ASN A 5 13.92 -30.86 -4.74
N GLY A 6 14.97 -30.26 -5.32
CA GLY A 6 15.58 -29.03 -4.79
C GLY A 6 14.81 -27.76 -5.15
N ILE A 7 14.17 -27.71 -6.32
CA ILE A 7 13.52 -26.49 -6.83
C ILE A 7 12.34 -26.03 -5.95
N PRO A 8 11.43 -26.91 -5.47
CA PRO A 8 10.30 -26.46 -4.66
C PRO A 8 10.73 -25.95 -3.28
N CYS A 9 11.70 -26.61 -2.66
CA CYS A 9 12.26 -26.19 -1.36
C CYS A 9 12.98 -24.82 -1.47
N ILE A 10 13.73 -24.60 -2.55
CA ILE A 10 14.39 -23.31 -2.81
C ILE A 10 13.35 -22.20 -3.04
N ALA A 11 12.27 -22.48 -3.78
CA ALA A 11 11.18 -21.52 -3.99
C ALA A 11 10.49 -21.13 -2.69
N ASP A 12 10.25 -22.09 -1.78
CA ASP A 12 9.68 -21.85 -0.46
C ASP A 12 10.59 -20.95 0.42
N ILE A 13 11.91 -21.21 0.40
CA ILE A 13 12.89 -20.38 1.11
C ILE A 13 12.86 -18.94 0.58
N PHE A 14 12.87 -18.75 -0.74
CA PHE A 14 12.79 -17.41 -1.33
C PHE A 14 11.45 -16.73 -0.99
N ALA A 15 10.33 -17.43 -1.09
CA ALA A 15 9.02 -16.89 -0.75
C ALA A 15 8.98 -16.41 0.71
N PHE A 16 9.57 -17.19 1.63
CA PHE A 16 9.68 -16.82 3.04
C PHE A 16 10.57 -15.58 3.25
N LEU A 17 11.77 -15.55 2.67
CA LEU A 17 12.70 -14.42 2.78
C LEU A 17 12.08 -13.13 2.21
N PHE A 18 11.47 -13.20 1.03
CA PHE A 18 10.79 -12.06 0.44
C PHE A 18 9.62 -11.59 1.30
N SER A 19 8.84 -12.51 1.88
CA SER A 19 7.75 -12.17 2.79
C SER A 19 8.23 -11.34 3.99
N ILE A 20 9.37 -11.69 4.59
CA ILE A 20 9.97 -10.94 5.71
C ILE A 20 10.41 -9.54 5.24
N ILE A 21 11.15 -9.48 4.13
CA ILE A 21 11.66 -8.22 3.59
C ILE A 21 10.50 -7.29 3.23
N THR A 22 9.47 -7.79 2.55
CA THR A 22 8.30 -6.99 2.18
C THR A 22 7.57 -6.48 3.40
N SER A 23 7.33 -7.31 4.42
CA SER A 23 6.66 -6.89 5.66
C SER A 23 7.44 -5.76 6.38
N GLN A 24 8.77 -5.88 6.48
CA GLN A 24 9.61 -4.83 7.06
C GLN A 24 9.53 -3.52 6.27
N LYS A 25 9.53 -3.59 4.92
CA LYS A 25 9.44 -2.41 4.05
C LYS A 25 8.07 -1.76 4.11
N VAL A 26 7.00 -2.55 4.17
CA VAL A 26 5.63 -2.05 4.34
C VAL A 26 5.50 -1.32 5.67
N ASN A 27 5.94 -1.93 6.78
CA ASN A 27 5.88 -1.31 8.10
C ASN A 27 6.68 -0.01 8.16
N LEU A 28 7.86 0.03 7.52
CA LEU A 28 8.63 1.27 7.41
C LEU A 28 7.86 2.34 6.62
N ALA A 29 7.32 1.98 5.46
CA ALA A 29 6.58 2.91 4.60
C ALA A 29 5.30 3.42 5.28
N SER A 30 4.59 2.57 6.02
CA SER A 30 3.40 2.96 6.79
C SER A 30 3.76 3.93 7.91
N THR A 31 4.85 3.67 8.65
CA THR A 31 5.32 4.56 9.71
C THR A 31 5.74 5.93 9.18
N LEU A 32 6.47 5.97 8.06
CA LEU A 32 6.87 7.24 7.43
C LEU A 32 5.66 8.06 6.96
N ARG A 33 4.66 7.42 6.34
CA ARG A 33 3.41 8.09 5.94
C ARG A 33 2.60 8.58 7.13
N LYS A 34 2.50 7.76 8.19
CA LYS A 34 1.83 8.12 9.43
C LYS A 34 2.49 9.33 10.09
N TYR A 35 3.82 9.38 10.12
CA TYR A 35 4.56 10.55 10.60
C TYR A 35 4.35 11.78 9.73
N PHE A 36 4.39 11.62 8.40
CA PHE A 36 4.09 12.71 7.47
C PHE A 36 2.70 13.28 7.69
N ASP A 37 1.66 12.44 7.73
CA ASP A 37 0.28 12.87 7.94
C ASP A 37 0.14 13.57 9.30
N SER A 38 0.78 13.05 10.35
CA SER A 38 0.74 13.68 11.66
C SER A 38 1.32 15.08 11.67
N TYR A 39 2.49 15.24 11.04
CA TYR A 39 3.22 16.50 11.01
C TYR A 39 2.59 17.53 10.06
N VAL A 40 2.17 17.10 8.86
CA VAL A 40 1.68 17.99 7.80
C VAL A 40 0.20 18.31 7.97
N LEU A 41 -0.61 17.33 8.39
CA LEU A 41 -2.05 17.52 8.54
C LEU A 41 -2.44 17.92 9.97
N ASP A 42 -1.51 18.00 10.92
CA ASP A 42 -1.80 18.29 12.33
C ASP A 42 -2.80 17.29 12.96
N ILE A 43 -2.66 16.02 12.61
CA ILE A 43 -3.47 14.92 13.13
C ILE A 43 -2.64 14.13 14.15
N GLN A 44 -3.07 14.14 15.42
CA GLN A 44 -2.40 13.39 16.49
C GLN A 44 -0.89 13.65 16.64
N LEU A 45 -0.45 14.92 16.67
CA LEU A 45 0.99 15.32 16.72
C LEU A 45 1.86 14.55 17.72
N ASN A 46 1.32 14.24 18.90
CA ASN A 46 2.07 13.65 20.00
C ASN A 46 2.06 12.11 20.00
N GLN A 47 1.72 11.47 18.88
CA GLN A 47 1.61 10.01 18.82
C GLN A 47 2.96 9.26 18.72
N PHE A 48 4.07 9.98 18.50
CA PHE A 48 5.40 9.40 18.41
C PHE A 48 6.25 9.77 19.62
N SER A 49 6.89 8.79 20.23
CA SER A 49 7.91 9.01 21.24
C SER A 49 9.20 9.59 20.63
N GLU A 50 10.02 10.23 21.45
CA GLU A 50 11.32 10.77 21.01
C GLU A 50 12.22 9.66 20.39
N THR A 51 12.17 8.45 20.94
CA THR A 51 12.95 7.33 20.42
C THR A 51 12.50 6.89 19.03
N GLU A 52 11.20 6.97 18.73
CA GLU A 52 10.66 6.65 17.40
C GLU A 52 11.01 7.73 16.40
N LEU A 53 10.93 9.00 16.79
CA LEU A 53 11.35 10.13 15.96
C LEU A 53 12.83 10.03 15.56
N ARG A 54 13.70 9.66 16.49
CA ARG A 54 15.13 9.42 16.20
C ARG A 54 15.32 8.31 15.17
N LYS A 55 14.60 7.19 15.30
CA LYS A 55 14.64 6.08 14.32
C LYS A 55 14.13 6.50 12.95
N ILE A 56 13.01 7.24 12.89
CA ILE A 56 12.44 7.77 11.65
C ILE A 56 13.47 8.66 10.94
N ARG A 57 14.12 9.57 11.69
CA ARG A 57 15.15 10.45 11.15
C ARG A 57 16.34 9.67 10.61
N GLU A 58 16.90 8.74 11.38
CA GLU A 58 18.03 7.91 10.95
C GLU A 58 17.72 7.13 9.67
N GLN A 59 16.52 6.52 9.59
CA GLN A 59 16.08 5.77 8.42
C GLN A 59 15.90 6.67 7.20
N THR A 60 15.32 7.87 7.38
CA THR A 60 15.09 8.83 6.30
C THR A 60 16.41 9.36 5.76
N GLU A 61 17.34 9.74 6.64
CA GLU A 61 18.70 10.17 6.26
C GLU A 61 19.44 9.06 5.50
N LYS A 62 19.37 7.82 5.97
CA LYS A 62 19.97 6.68 5.27
C LYS A 62 19.39 6.46 3.88
N ILE A 63 18.10 6.72 3.68
CA ILE A 63 17.46 6.62 2.35
C ILE A 63 17.89 7.80 1.47
N TYR A 64 17.90 9.02 2.02
CA TYR A 64 18.34 10.23 1.33
C TYR A 64 19.78 10.10 0.83
N LEU A 65 20.71 9.71 1.70
CA LEU A 65 22.13 9.57 1.38
C LEU A 65 22.42 8.51 0.31
N LYS A 66 21.56 7.48 0.18
CA LYS A 66 21.68 6.49 -0.89
C LYS A 66 21.34 7.05 -2.28
N SER A 67 20.50 8.09 -2.35
CA SER A 67 20.03 8.63 -3.62
C SER A 67 19.65 10.11 -3.51
N PRO A 68 20.64 10.99 -3.27
CA PRO A 68 20.38 12.40 -2.99
C PRO A 68 19.78 13.13 -4.20
N ILE A 69 20.20 12.78 -5.42
CA ILE A 69 19.66 13.34 -6.66
C ILE A 69 18.17 13.01 -6.80
N ASN A 70 17.79 11.75 -6.59
CA ASN A 70 16.39 11.34 -6.66
C ASN A 70 15.56 11.99 -5.56
N ALA A 71 16.11 12.13 -4.35
CA ALA A 71 15.41 12.81 -3.27
C ALA A 71 15.18 14.29 -3.58
N ALA A 72 16.19 14.99 -4.12
CA ALA A 72 16.06 16.37 -4.54
C ALA A 72 14.96 16.54 -5.61
N ILE A 73 14.93 15.65 -6.61
CA ILE A 73 13.88 15.61 -7.62
C ILE A 73 12.50 15.42 -6.99
N GLN A 74 12.35 14.43 -6.09
CA GLN A 74 11.07 14.15 -5.42
C GLN A 74 10.58 15.37 -4.63
N MET A 75 11.48 16.10 -3.98
CA MET A 75 11.14 17.28 -3.17
C MET A 75 10.85 18.53 -4.02
N SER A 76 11.52 18.72 -5.16
CA SER A 76 11.36 19.90 -6.00
C SER A 76 10.16 19.81 -6.94
N ASN A 77 9.86 18.61 -7.45
CA ASN A 77 8.92 18.37 -8.52
C ASN A 77 7.54 17.99 -7.99
N THR A 78 6.51 18.39 -8.72
CA THR A 78 5.11 17.99 -8.53
C THR A 78 4.84 16.64 -9.19
N GLY A 79 3.65 16.08 -8.96
CA GLY A 79 3.23 14.84 -9.62
C GLY A 79 3.14 14.96 -11.15
N SER A 80 2.90 16.16 -11.68
CA SER A 80 2.77 16.44 -13.11
C SER A 80 4.08 16.69 -13.85
N ASP A 81 5.18 16.95 -13.12
CA ASP A 81 6.48 17.25 -13.72
C ASP A 81 7.17 15.99 -14.29
N SER A 82 8.24 16.19 -15.06
CA SER A 82 9.04 15.11 -15.64
C SER A 82 10.52 15.31 -15.29
N PRO A 83 11.13 14.46 -14.45
CA PRO A 83 10.53 13.33 -13.72
C PRO A 83 9.53 13.75 -12.63
N PRO A 84 8.53 12.90 -12.28
CA PRO A 84 7.52 13.25 -11.28
C PRO A 84 8.10 13.29 -9.86
N GLY A 85 7.54 14.16 -9.02
CA GLY A 85 7.86 14.26 -7.60
C GLY A 85 6.62 14.32 -6.71
N VAL A 86 6.83 14.72 -5.46
CA VAL A 86 5.83 14.68 -4.37
C VAL A 86 5.52 16.05 -3.79
N ARG A 87 6.05 17.12 -4.40
CA ARG A 87 5.69 18.50 -4.06
C ARG A 87 4.20 18.72 -4.34
N ASN A 88 3.51 19.38 -3.42
CA ASN A 88 2.05 19.56 -3.47
C ASN A 88 1.33 18.22 -3.60
N TRP A 89 1.57 17.33 -2.61
CA TRP A 89 1.01 15.98 -2.59
C TRP A 89 -0.52 15.95 -2.77
N TYR A 90 -1.21 16.96 -2.25
CA TYR A 90 -2.66 17.14 -2.36
C TYR A 90 -3.00 18.29 -3.29
N THR A 91 -4.14 18.19 -3.96
CA THR A 91 -4.61 19.19 -4.93
C THR A 91 -6.01 19.65 -4.55
N PHE A 92 -6.22 20.95 -4.37
CA PHE A 92 -7.49 21.50 -3.90
C PHE A 92 -8.15 22.34 -5.00
N SER A 93 -9.45 22.17 -5.21
CA SER A 93 -10.24 22.98 -6.17
C SER A 93 -10.68 24.32 -5.57
N GLU A 94 -10.86 24.36 -4.26
CA GLU A 94 -11.25 25.53 -3.49
C GLU A 94 -10.38 25.66 -2.22
N PHE A 95 -10.58 26.74 -1.47
CA PHE A 95 -9.90 26.93 -0.21
C PHE A 95 -10.60 26.13 0.89
N TYR A 96 -9.88 25.17 1.47
CA TYR A 96 -10.31 24.43 2.66
C TYR A 96 -9.50 24.91 3.86
N ASP A 97 -10.14 25.03 5.03
CA ASP A 97 -9.50 25.42 6.28
C ASP A 97 -9.72 24.36 7.38
N GLY A 98 -8.77 24.26 8.30
CA GLY A 98 -8.84 23.40 9.48
C GLY A 98 -9.24 21.95 9.17
N LEU A 99 -10.34 21.50 9.81
CA LEU A 99 -10.83 20.12 9.71
C LEU A 99 -11.29 19.76 8.30
N ASP A 100 -11.82 20.71 7.52
CA ASP A 100 -12.26 20.45 6.16
C ASP A 100 -11.07 20.16 5.25
N ALA A 101 -9.95 20.86 5.45
CA ALA A 101 -8.71 20.59 4.72
C ALA A 101 -8.13 19.22 5.08
N GLN A 102 -8.15 18.85 6.37
CA GLN A 102 -7.71 17.53 6.83
C GLN A 102 -8.57 16.42 6.22
N PHE A 103 -9.90 16.59 6.25
CA PHE A 103 -10.84 15.63 5.69
C PHE A 103 -10.67 15.50 4.17
N GLU A 104 -10.46 16.61 3.46
CA GLU A 104 -10.24 16.60 2.02
C GLU A 104 -8.97 15.84 1.62
N CYS A 105 -7.86 16.03 2.35
CA CYS A 105 -6.65 15.23 2.18
C CYS A 105 -6.91 13.72 2.36
N GLN A 106 -7.70 13.35 3.37
CA GLN A 106 -8.08 11.96 3.61
C GLN A 106 -8.98 11.42 2.49
N ARG A 107 -9.95 12.21 2.01
CA ARG A 107 -10.84 11.89 0.88
C ARG A 107 -10.07 11.65 -0.41
N GLN A 108 -9.06 12.46 -0.68
CA GLN A 108 -8.13 12.25 -1.80
C GLN A 108 -7.40 10.91 -1.67
N ASN A 109 -6.82 10.64 -0.50
CA ASN A 109 -6.10 9.39 -0.23
C ASN A 109 -6.98 8.15 -0.40
N THR A 110 -8.22 8.18 0.09
CA THR A 110 -9.15 7.05 -0.02
C THR A 110 -9.62 6.85 -1.45
N TRP A 111 -9.94 7.92 -2.17
CA TRP A 111 -10.33 7.86 -3.58
C TRP A 111 -9.22 7.26 -4.44
N TRP A 112 -7.98 7.74 -4.30
CA TRP A 112 -6.82 7.21 -5.01
C TRP A 112 -6.61 5.73 -4.74
N ASN A 113 -6.68 5.36 -3.47
CA ASN A 113 -6.54 3.98 -3.06
C ASN A 113 -7.64 3.09 -3.69
N SER A 114 -8.88 3.55 -3.77
CA SER A 114 -9.98 2.79 -4.40
C SER A 114 -9.69 2.44 -5.86
N LYS A 115 -9.07 3.36 -6.62
CA LYS A 115 -8.69 3.12 -8.02
C LYS A 115 -7.57 2.10 -8.15
N MET A 116 -6.59 2.17 -7.27
CA MET A 116 -5.46 1.23 -7.25
C MET A 116 -5.89 -0.18 -6.85
N VAL A 117 -6.77 -0.30 -5.84
CA VAL A 117 -7.33 -1.59 -5.39
C VAL A 117 -8.03 -2.32 -6.53
N MET A 118 -8.85 -1.63 -7.33
CA MET A 118 -9.52 -2.24 -8.47
C MET A 118 -8.53 -2.86 -9.46
N ILE A 119 -7.46 -2.14 -9.80
CA ILE A 119 -6.40 -2.63 -10.70
C ILE A 119 -5.68 -3.82 -10.09
N ARG A 120 -5.32 -3.73 -8.80
CA ARG A 120 -4.66 -4.80 -8.07
C ARG A 120 -5.51 -6.07 -8.05
N THR A 121 -6.80 -5.97 -7.76
CA THR A 121 -7.73 -7.11 -7.76
C THR A 121 -7.77 -7.80 -9.12
N ILE A 122 -7.85 -7.04 -10.22
CA ILE A 122 -7.81 -7.60 -11.58
C ILE A 122 -6.49 -8.34 -11.80
N ALA A 123 -5.36 -7.73 -11.46
CA ALA A 123 -4.04 -8.34 -11.62
C ALA A 123 -3.89 -9.63 -10.77
N THR A 124 -4.38 -9.63 -9.53
CA THR A 124 -4.36 -10.82 -8.66
C THR A 124 -5.20 -11.96 -9.24
N VAL A 125 -6.39 -11.68 -9.77
CA VAL A 125 -7.23 -12.69 -10.41
C VAL A 125 -6.52 -13.31 -11.62
N VAL A 126 -5.88 -12.50 -12.47
CA VAL A 126 -5.10 -12.99 -13.61
C VAL A 126 -3.95 -13.89 -13.16
N VAL A 127 -3.20 -13.50 -12.12
CA VAL A 127 -2.11 -14.32 -11.58
C VAL A 127 -2.63 -15.65 -11.00
N LEU A 128 -3.76 -15.63 -10.29
CA LEU A 128 -4.38 -16.86 -9.77
C LEU A 128 -4.80 -17.82 -10.89
N PHE A 129 -5.33 -17.31 -12.01
CA PHE A 129 -5.64 -18.15 -13.17
C PHE A 129 -4.38 -18.80 -13.76
N VAL A 130 -3.28 -18.04 -13.88
CA VAL A 130 -2.01 -18.58 -14.38
C VAL A 130 -1.45 -19.66 -13.45
N VAL A 131 -1.40 -19.38 -12.14
CA VAL A 131 -0.92 -20.34 -11.13
C VAL A 131 -1.82 -21.59 -11.12
N GLY A 132 -3.15 -21.41 -11.14
CA GLY A 132 -4.11 -22.51 -11.21
C GLY A 132 -3.90 -23.38 -12.45
N GLY A 133 -3.66 -22.77 -13.61
CA GLY A 133 -3.35 -23.49 -14.85
C GLY A 133 -2.08 -24.34 -14.75
N ILE A 134 -1.02 -23.80 -14.12
CA ILE A 134 0.22 -24.55 -13.86
C ILE A 134 -0.06 -25.75 -12.94
N PHE A 135 -0.81 -25.54 -11.85
CA PHE A 135 -1.19 -26.64 -10.95
C PHE A 135 -1.99 -27.73 -11.65
N ILE A 136 -2.95 -27.36 -12.51
CA ILE A 136 -3.73 -28.34 -13.31
C ILE A 136 -2.81 -29.13 -14.25
N ALA A 137 -1.89 -28.47 -14.94
CA ALA A 137 -0.93 -29.16 -15.82
C ALA A 137 -0.02 -30.13 -15.03
N LEU A 138 0.40 -29.76 -13.83
CA LEU A 138 1.17 -30.65 -12.94
C LEU A 138 0.34 -31.85 -12.47
N LEU A 139 -0.95 -31.65 -12.17
CA LEU A 139 -1.88 -32.72 -11.77
C LEU A 139 -2.11 -33.77 -12.85
N LEU A 140 -2.02 -33.39 -14.13
CA LEU A 140 -2.13 -34.35 -15.25
C LEU A 140 -0.91 -35.28 -15.36
N SER A 141 0.23 -34.91 -14.79
CA SER A 141 1.51 -35.61 -14.97
C SER A 141 2.06 -36.24 -13.70
N ASN A 142 1.54 -35.92 -12.52
CA ASN A 142 2.09 -36.34 -11.23
C ASN A 142 1.00 -36.75 -10.22
N ASN A 143 1.40 -37.52 -9.20
CA ASN A 143 0.52 -37.84 -8.08
C ASN A 143 0.20 -36.59 -7.25
N ILE A 144 -1.08 -36.42 -6.92
CA ILE A 144 -1.62 -35.32 -6.10
C ILE A 144 -0.82 -35.14 -4.80
N LEU A 145 -0.49 -36.24 -4.11
CA LEU A 145 0.27 -36.19 -2.85
C LEU A 145 1.66 -35.56 -3.03
N ASN A 146 2.34 -35.86 -4.14
CA ASN A 146 3.66 -35.28 -4.42
C ASN A 146 3.55 -33.79 -4.71
N ILE A 147 2.53 -33.37 -5.47
CA ILE A 147 2.30 -31.96 -5.76
C ILE A 147 2.02 -31.18 -4.47
N LEU A 148 1.15 -31.71 -3.61
CA LEU A 148 0.82 -31.07 -2.33
C LEU A 148 2.04 -30.95 -1.41
N LEU A 149 2.82 -32.02 -1.26
CA LEU A 149 4.03 -32.02 -0.43
C LEU A 149 5.11 -31.07 -0.98
N CYS A 150 5.28 -31.03 -2.31
CA CYS A 150 6.25 -30.15 -2.95
C CYS A 150 5.80 -28.68 -3.00
N SER A 151 4.53 -28.36 -2.78
CA SER A 151 4.01 -26.98 -2.87
C SER A 151 3.45 -26.45 -1.56
N ALA A 152 3.61 -27.17 -0.46
CA ALA A 152 3.04 -26.82 0.84
C ALA A 152 3.42 -25.41 1.30
N GLY A 153 4.68 -24.99 1.15
CA GLY A 153 5.11 -23.65 1.54
C GLY A 153 4.45 -22.55 0.70
N ILE A 154 4.45 -22.70 -0.63
CA ILE A 154 3.71 -21.80 -1.55
C ILE A 154 2.22 -21.74 -1.20
N LEU A 155 1.58 -22.87 -0.92
CA LEU A 155 0.16 -22.93 -0.55
C LEU A 155 -0.11 -22.15 0.75
N ILE A 156 0.74 -22.31 1.77
CA ILE A 156 0.67 -21.53 3.01
C ILE A 156 0.78 -20.02 2.70
N LYS A 157 1.72 -19.62 1.85
CA LYS A 157 1.89 -18.21 1.45
C LYS A 157 0.71 -17.65 0.65
N ILE A 158 0.05 -18.47 -0.16
CA ILE A 158 -1.19 -18.09 -0.82
C ILE A 158 -2.30 -17.85 0.22
N CYS A 159 -2.45 -18.74 1.20
CA CYS A 159 -3.42 -18.57 2.29
C CYS A 159 -3.16 -17.29 3.10
N GLU A 160 -1.91 -17.04 3.51
CA GLU A 160 -1.52 -15.79 4.19
C GLU A 160 -1.93 -14.57 3.35
N ARG A 161 -1.66 -14.59 2.04
CA ARG A 161 -1.97 -13.49 1.14
C ARG A 161 -3.49 -13.26 1.00
N ILE A 162 -4.29 -14.31 0.98
CA ILE A 162 -5.76 -14.23 0.97
C ILE A 162 -6.25 -13.56 2.26
N ILE A 163 -5.73 -13.96 3.42
CA ILE A 163 -6.09 -13.39 4.73
C ILE A 163 -5.74 -11.90 4.80
N GLU A 164 -4.54 -11.51 4.37
CA GLU A 164 -4.11 -10.11 4.33
C GLU A 164 -5.01 -9.26 3.42
N ASN A 165 -5.36 -9.77 2.23
CA ASN A 165 -6.27 -9.07 1.32
C ASN A 165 -7.68 -8.98 1.87
N TRP A 166 -8.17 -10.01 2.55
CA TRP A 166 -9.47 -9.97 3.21
C TRP A 166 -9.50 -8.89 4.30
N ARG A 167 -8.48 -8.86 5.17
CA ARG A 167 -8.33 -7.82 6.20
C ARG A 167 -8.29 -6.43 5.57
N TYR A 168 -7.54 -6.27 4.49
CA TYR A 168 -7.46 -5.01 3.73
C TYR A 168 -8.84 -4.55 3.24
N LEU A 169 -9.66 -5.46 2.71
CA LEU A 169 -11.01 -5.15 2.24
C LEU A 169 -11.95 -4.81 3.41
N CYS A 170 -11.87 -5.54 4.52
CA CYS A 170 -12.65 -5.26 5.73
C CYS A 170 -12.37 -3.85 6.25
N ILE A 171 -11.10 -3.45 6.36
CA ILE A 171 -10.75 -2.09 6.81
C ILE A 171 -11.15 -1.05 5.77
N SER A 172 -11.00 -1.34 4.47
CA SER A 172 -11.43 -0.41 3.41
C SER A 172 -12.93 -0.10 3.51
N ARG A 173 -13.77 -1.09 3.80
CA ARG A 173 -15.21 -0.85 4.04
C ARG A 173 -15.47 0.01 5.28
N GLN A 174 -14.68 -0.16 6.34
CA GLN A 174 -14.80 0.68 7.54
C GLN A 174 -14.39 2.13 7.25
N ILE A 175 -13.35 2.32 6.43
CA ILE A 175 -12.92 3.63 5.95
C ILE A 175 -14.06 4.30 5.16
N ASP A 176 -14.67 3.59 4.22
CA ASP A 176 -15.76 4.13 3.40
C ASP A 176 -16.96 4.57 4.28
N GLY A 177 -17.36 3.74 5.25
CA GLY A 177 -18.44 4.08 6.19
C GLY A 177 -18.07 5.24 7.13
N SER A 178 -16.83 5.30 7.59
CA SER A 178 -16.34 6.41 8.41
C SER A 178 -16.35 7.72 7.61
N GLN A 179 -15.90 7.68 6.35
CA GLN A 179 -15.86 8.84 5.48
C GLN A 179 -17.27 9.41 5.24
N GLN A 180 -18.26 8.55 4.94
CA GLN A 180 -19.65 8.97 4.77
C GLN A 180 -20.24 9.64 6.02
N THR A 181 -19.84 9.18 7.21
CA THR A 181 -20.30 9.77 8.48
C THR A 181 -19.68 11.15 8.70
N ILE A 182 -18.38 11.30 8.40
CA ILE A 182 -17.62 12.54 8.59
C ILE A 182 -18.01 13.59 7.55
N GLU A 183 -18.35 13.19 6.33
CA GLU A 183 -18.77 14.09 5.25
C GLU A 183 -20.00 14.93 5.63
N VAL A 184 -20.89 14.38 6.48
CA VAL A 184 -22.07 15.11 6.98
C VAL A 184 -21.69 16.12 8.07
N HIS A 185 -20.73 15.77 8.93
CA HIS A 185 -20.26 16.64 10.00
C HIS A 185 -18.79 16.34 10.37
N PRO A 186 -17.84 17.12 9.83
CA PRO A 186 -16.43 16.95 10.13
C PRO A 186 -16.15 17.25 11.60
N THR A 187 -15.69 16.24 12.34
CA THR A 187 -15.23 16.39 13.72
C THR A 187 -13.79 15.92 13.82
N LYS A 188 -13.04 16.52 14.75
CA LYS A 188 -11.65 16.13 15.02
C LYS A 188 -11.56 14.64 15.36
N GLU A 189 -12.42 14.15 16.25
CA GLU A 189 -12.47 12.73 16.63
C GLU A 189 -12.79 11.81 15.45
N GLY A 190 -13.70 12.24 14.57
CA GLY A 190 -14.02 11.52 13.33
C GLY A 190 -12.80 11.40 12.41
N ILE A 191 -12.11 12.51 12.16
CA ILE A 191 -10.91 12.59 11.31
C ILE A 191 -9.76 11.74 11.91
N GLU A 192 -9.57 11.78 13.22
CA GLU A 192 -8.59 10.95 13.92
C GLU A 192 -8.90 9.45 13.81
N LYS A 193 -10.18 9.09 13.95
CA LYS A 193 -10.62 7.70 13.76
C LYS A 193 -10.43 7.23 12.32
N LEU A 194 -10.76 8.08 11.34
CA LEU A 194 -10.52 7.80 9.92
C LEU A 194 -9.02 7.64 9.64
N GLN A 195 -8.18 8.50 10.21
CA GLN A 195 -6.72 8.39 10.09
C GLN A 195 -6.20 7.06 10.64
N ASN A 196 -6.68 6.65 11.83
CA ASN A 196 -6.30 5.38 12.44
C ASN A 196 -6.65 4.19 11.54
N LEU A 197 -7.82 4.19 10.90
CA LEU A 197 -8.22 3.15 9.96
C LEU A 197 -7.34 3.15 8.69
N ILE A 198 -7.02 4.34 8.17
CA ILE A 198 -6.12 4.50 7.02
C ILE A 198 -4.72 3.96 7.35
N ASP A 199 -4.20 4.27 8.52
CA ASP A 199 -2.87 3.81 8.97
C ASP A 199 -2.85 2.31 9.24
N GLU A 200 -3.91 1.76 9.84
CA GLU A 200 -4.06 0.32 10.00
C GLU A 200 -4.03 -0.37 8.64
N ARG A 201 -4.79 0.14 7.65
CA ARG A 201 -4.79 -0.40 6.28
C ARG A 201 -3.40 -0.34 5.64
N ARG A 202 -2.66 0.76 5.82
CA ARG A 202 -1.32 0.95 5.24
C ARG A 202 -0.27 0.00 5.86
N SER A 203 -0.47 -0.43 7.10
CA SER A 203 0.40 -1.41 7.77
C SER A 203 0.16 -2.85 7.30
N ILE A 204 -0.96 -3.12 6.62
CA ILE A 204 -1.21 -4.43 6.02
C ILE A 204 -0.22 -4.62 4.87
N ASN A 205 0.40 -5.79 4.83
CA ASN A 205 1.40 -6.19 3.85
C ASN A 205 0.82 -6.41 2.43
N VAL A 206 -0.06 -5.54 1.97
CA VAL A 206 -0.65 -5.56 0.64
C VAL A 206 -0.14 -4.34 -0.11
N LEU A 207 0.66 -4.58 -1.15
CA LEU A 207 1.29 -3.55 -1.95
C LEU A 207 0.51 -3.27 -3.23
N GLU A 208 0.51 -2.00 -3.61
CA GLU A 208 0.09 -1.57 -4.94
C GLU A 208 1.17 -1.83 -5.99
N LEU A 209 0.75 -2.03 -7.22
CA LEU A 209 1.66 -2.27 -8.34
C LEU A 209 2.30 -0.96 -8.79
N GLY A 210 3.56 -0.71 -8.41
CA GLY A 210 4.27 0.55 -8.63
C GLY A 210 4.34 1.02 -10.10
N TRP A 211 4.39 0.09 -11.05
CA TRP A 211 4.34 0.42 -12.48
C TRP A 211 2.99 1.07 -12.87
N PHE A 212 1.88 0.50 -12.39
CA PHE A 212 0.55 1.08 -12.62
C PHE A 212 0.39 2.40 -11.90
N HIS A 213 0.90 2.52 -10.68
CA HIS A 213 0.90 3.78 -9.94
C HIS A 213 1.55 4.90 -10.76
N ASN A 214 2.77 4.71 -11.24
CA ASN A 214 3.50 5.75 -11.98
C ASN A 214 2.83 6.07 -13.33
N LYS A 215 2.30 5.05 -14.03
CA LYS A 215 1.66 5.24 -15.33
C LYS A 215 0.31 5.94 -15.24
N LEU A 216 -0.44 5.68 -14.18
CA LEU A 216 -1.81 6.19 -14.01
C LEU A 216 -1.86 7.44 -13.14
N ALA A 217 -0.76 7.82 -12.49
CA ALA A 217 -0.77 8.89 -11.53
C ALA A 217 -1.36 10.20 -12.11
N ASN A 218 -0.76 10.70 -13.19
CA ASN A 218 -1.24 11.90 -13.87
C ASN A 218 -2.68 11.80 -14.38
N LYS A 219 -3.12 10.59 -14.77
CA LYS A 219 -4.49 10.37 -15.25
C LYS A 219 -5.48 10.49 -14.09
N PHE A 220 -5.16 9.92 -12.94
CA PHE A 220 -6.02 9.93 -11.77
C PHE A 220 -6.03 11.29 -11.07
N SER A 221 -4.89 12.01 -10.99
CA SER A 221 -4.88 13.41 -10.50
C SER A 221 -5.84 14.27 -11.30
N LYS A 222 -5.70 14.27 -12.64
CA LYS A 222 -6.58 15.04 -13.54
C LYS A 222 -8.04 14.64 -13.47
N LEU A 223 -8.32 13.36 -13.21
CA LEU A 223 -9.69 12.88 -13.06
C LEU A 223 -10.28 13.38 -11.73
N TYR A 224 -9.50 13.37 -10.65
CA TYR A 224 -9.92 13.88 -9.36
C TYR A 224 -10.20 15.37 -9.42
N GLU A 225 -9.29 16.16 -9.98
CA GLU A 225 -9.46 17.61 -10.19
C GLU A 225 -10.80 17.92 -10.88
N LYS A 226 -11.15 17.18 -11.93
CA LYS A 226 -12.43 17.35 -12.65
C LYS A 226 -13.68 16.97 -11.86
N LEU A 227 -13.54 16.14 -10.82
CA LEU A 227 -14.67 15.71 -9.99
C LEU A 227 -14.95 16.71 -8.87
N VAL A 228 -13.94 17.47 -8.45
CA VAL A 228 -14.04 18.43 -7.33
C VAL A 228 -14.04 19.90 -7.82
N SER A 229 -13.74 20.14 -9.10
CA SER A 229 -13.95 21.43 -9.79
C SER A 229 -15.39 21.63 -10.22
#